data_AF-A0A7S3NML9-F1
#
_entry.id   AF-A0A7S3NML9-F1
#
_cell.length_a   1.000
_cell.length_b   1.000
_cell.length_c   1.000
_cell.angle_alpha   90.00
_cell.angle_beta   90.00
_cell.angle_gamma   90.00
#
_symmetry.space_group_name_H-M   'P 1'
#
loop_
_entity.id
_entity.type
_entity.pdbx_description
1 polymer ?
#
loop_
_entity_poly.entity_id
_entity_poly.type
_entity_poly.pdbx_seq_one_letter_code
_entity_poly.pdbx_strand_id
1 'polypeptide(L)'
;MHLCKLMTTAAAATGLTFGPITLSSSQIHKIFSLTYCAELSPLLPGHVILAPKRQVARLIDLNDEEFDELCAAIRLVQNDAPAFNIAMKDGSAAGQPIPHCHFHVIPRTPGDLPRNDDIYEMLDAWAPKNVAASSIRLQVPEDSTRETRTPVDMANEATMYATLLDWKPTDNEQFFFGKFKIDSSQVFYATPLTYTLVNLKPLVPGHVLVIPRRIVSNVRSLTDAENHDLWRCARHIERFIIKHYSASAANLAIQDGVAAGQSVPHVHIHILPRSSISSS
;
A
#
# COMPACT_ATOMS: atom_id res chain seq x y z
N MET A 1 -16.02 -10.53 -17.15
CA MET A 1 -15.48 -9.29 -16.56
C MET A 1 -16.63 -8.47 -16.02
N HIS A 2 -16.77 -8.38 -14.70
CA HIS A 2 -17.51 -7.28 -14.06
C HIS A 2 -16.44 -6.34 -13.50
N LEU A 3 -16.12 -5.28 -14.25
CA LEU A 3 -15.46 -4.11 -13.67
C LEU A 3 -16.41 -3.48 -12.64
N CYS A 4 -15.88 -2.73 -11.68
CA CYS A 4 -16.73 -2.06 -10.70
C CYS A 4 -17.79 -1.19 -11.39
N LYS A 5 -19.03 -1.19 -10.87
CA LYS A 5 -20.20 -0.47 -11.39
C LYS A 5 -20.00 1.03 -11.61
N LEU A 6 -18.93 1.61 -11.06
CA LEU A 6 -18.56 3.03 -11.20
C LEU A 6 -17.68 3.31 -12.44
N MET A 7 -17.13 2.29 -13.10
CA MET A 7 -16.32 2.45 -14.30
C MET A 7 -17.21 2.61 -15.54
N THR A 8 -17.53 3.86 -15.88
CA THR A 8 -18.21 4.17 -17.14
C THR A 8 -17.27 3.96 -18.33
N THR A 9 -17.76 3.37 -19.42
CA THR A 9 -17.10 3.36 -20.73
C THR A 9 -17.21 4.73 -21.41
N ALA A 10 -16.72 5.78 -20.73
CA ALA A 10 -16.52 7.07 -21.35
C ALA A 10 -15.46 6.97 -22.45
N ALA A 11 -15.55 7.82 -23.48
CA ALA A 11 -14.58 7.86 -24.56
C ALA A 11 -13.15 7.92 -23.99
N ALA A 12 -12.34 6.92 -24.32
CA ALA A 12 -11.05 6.72 -23.68
C ALA A 12 -10.13 7.92 -23.90
N ALA A 13 -9.39 8.29 -22.86
CA ALA A 13 -8.40 9.35 -22.96
C ALA A 13 -7.25 8.90 -23.88
N THR A 14 -7.26 9.38 -25.12
CA THR A 14 -6.19 9.11 -26.09
C THR A 14 -4.89 9.76 -25.67
N GLY A 15 -3.77 9.05 -25.81
CA GLY A 15 -2.43 9.60 -25.55
C GLY A 15 -1.97 9.59 -24.10
N LEU A 16 -2.65 8.88 -23.19
CA LEU A 16 -2.09 8.59 -21.87
C LEU A 16 -0.89 7.64 -21.97
N THR A 17 0.09 7.85 -21.10
CA THR A 17 1.25 6.96 -20.97
C THR A 17 1.38 6.40 -19.56
N PHE A 18 2.02 5.23 -19.47
CA PHE A 18 2.45 4.58 -18.24
C PHE A 18 3.98 4.50 -18.29
N GLY A 19 4.66 5.55 -17.82
CA GLY A 19 6.07 5.77 -18.12
C GLY A 19 6.30 5.88 -19.64
N PRO A 20 7.29 5.19 -20.23
CA PRO A 20 7.53 5.16 -21.69
C PRO A 20 6.44 4.45 -22.52
N ILE A 21 5.42 3.84 -21.91
CA ILE A 21 4.42 3.03 -22.63
C ILE A 21 3.21 3.88 -23.00
N THR A 22 2.92 4.03 -24.29
CA THR A 22 1.64 4.58 -24.75
C THR A 22 0.51 3.56 -24.55
N LEU A 23 -0.55 3.97 -23.85
CA LEU A 23 -1.70 3.12 -23.58
C LEU A 23 -2.72 3.20 -24.72
N SER A 24 -3.31 2.07 -25.10
CA SER A 24 -4.42 2.06 -26.05
C SER A 24 -5.74 2.42 -25.36
N SER A 25 -6.68 2.95 -26.13
CA SER A 25 -8.03 3.28 -25.66
C SER A 25 -8.76 2.12 -24.98
N SER A 26 -8.49 0.87 -25.38
CA SER A 26 -9.13 -0.32 -24.80
C SER A 26 -8.49 -0.78 -23.49
N GLN A 27 -7.36 -0.19 -23.08
CA GLN A 27 -6.69 -0.48 -21.81
C GLN A 27 -7.06 0.50 -20.71
N ILE A 28 -7.71 1.63 -21.03
CA ILE A 28 -7.91 2.75 -20.10
C ILE A 28 -9.37 2.82 -19.65
N HIS A 29 -9.57 2.79 -18.34
CA HIS A 29 -10.85 3.04 -17.69
C HIS A 29 -10.79 4.38 -16.96
N LYS A 30 -11.68 5.31 -17.32
CA LYS A 30 -11.78 6.59 -16.61
C LYS A 30 -12.52 6.38 -15.30
N ILE A 31 -11.87 6.77 -14.20
CA ILE A 31 -12.50 6.87 -12.87
C ILE A 31 -12.71 8.35 -12.56
N PHE A 32 -11.62 9.13 -12.57
CA PHE A 32 -11.62 10.54 -12.19
C PHE A 32 -10.89 11.43 -13.21
N SER A 33 -10.63 12.69 -12.85
CA SER A 33 -10.10 13.71 -13.75
C SER A 33 -8.59 13.65 -13.88
N LEU A 34 -7.89 13.26 -12.83
CA LEU A 34 -6.43 13.16 -12.70
C LEU A 34 -5.95 11.70 -12.59
N THR A 35 -6.77 10.77 -12.09
CA THR A 35 -6.46 9.33 -12.00
C THR A 35 -7.08 8.51 -13.14
N TYR A 36 -6.37 7.47 -13.60
CA TYR A 36 -6.90 6.43 -14.49
C TYR A 36 -6.69 5.02 -13.91
N CYS A 37 -7.52 4.08 -14.38
CA CYS A 37 -7.34 2.65 -14.20
C CYS A 37 -6.91 2.01 -15.52
N ALA A 38 -6.02 1.02 -15.48
CA ALA A 38 -5.64 0.27 -16.66
C ALA A 38 -5.43 -1.24 -16.43
N GLU A 39 -5.81 -2.04 -17.42
CA GLU A 39 -5.49 -3.48 -17.47
C GLU A 39 -4.13 -3.68 -18.14
N LEU A 40 -3.07 -3.81 -17.32
CA LEU A 40 -1.68 -3.97 -17.77
C LEU A 40 -1.06 -5.24 -17.16
N SER A 41 -0.83 -6.25 -18.00
CA SER A 41 -0.27 -7.56 -17.60
C SER A 41 -0.95 -8.12 -16.33
N PRO A 42 -2.28 -8.36 -16.32
CA PRO A 42 -3.01 -8.71 -15.10
C PRO A 42 -2.55 -10.05 -14.53
N LEU A 43 -1.97 -10.01 -13.33
CA LEU A 43 -1.55 -11.18 -12.53
C LEU A 43 -2.69 -12.16 -12.20
N LEU A 44 -3.89 -11.65 -11.89
CA LEU A 44 -5.08 -12.44 -11.60
C LEU A 44 -6.32 -11.80 -12.28
N PRO A 45 -7.43 -12.54 -12.48
CA PRO A 45 -8.62 -12.01 -13.15
C PRO A 45 -9.18 -10.74 -12.49
N GLY A 46 -9.24 -9.65 -13.25
CA GLY A 46 -9.71 -8.35 -12.76
C GLY A 46 -8.67 -7.52 -11.99
N HIS A 47 -7.39 -7.91 -12.00
CA HIS A 47 -6.29 -7.06 -11.54
C HIS A 47 -6.23 -5.79 -12.40
N VAL A 48 -6.31 -4.64 -11.74
CA VAL A 48 -6.15 -3.31 -12.35
C VAL A 48 -4.97 -2.55 -11.76
N ILE A 49 -4.36 -1.70 -12.59
CA ILE A 49 -3.36 -0.71 -12.19
C ILE A 49 -4.04 0.64 -12.03
N LEU A 50 -3.79 1.33 -10.93
CA LEU A 50 -4.21 2.71 -10.69
C LEU A 50 -3.00 3.65 -10.78
N ALA A 51 -3.12 4.73 -11.55
CA ALA A 51 -2.03 5.67 -11.77
C ALA A 51 -2.53 7.10 -12.05
N PRO A 52 -1.73 8.14 -11.73
CA PRO A 52 -1.99 9.52 -12.13
C PRO A 52 -1.76 9.67 -13.64
N LYS A 53 -2.50 10.58 -14.27
CA LYS A 53 -2.32 10.94 -15.70
C LYS A 53 -1.03 11.71 -15.92
N ARG A 54 -0.64 12.58 -14.98
CA ARG A 54 0.66 13.27 -14.99
C ARG A 54 1.77 12.24 -14.77
N GLN A 55 2.81 12.29 -15.60
CA GLN A 55 3.96 11.41 -15.44
C GLN A 55 4.78 11.85 -14.21
N VAL A 56 4.67 11.05 -13.15
CA VAL A 56 5.41 11.19 -11.90
C VAL A 56 5.91 9.83 -11.46
N ALA A 57 7.11 9.74 -10.91
CA ALA A 57 7.70 8.45 -10.60
C ALA A 57 7.27 7.90 -9.23
N ARG A 58 6.98 8.79 -8.27
CA ARG A 58 6.85 8.47 -6.84
C ARG A 58 5.59 9.03 -6.20
N LEU A 59 5.20 8.50 -5.04
CA LEU A 59 4.11 9.01 -4.20
C LEU A 59 4.39 10.41 -3.63
N ILE A 60 5.67 10.74 -3.41
CA ILE A 60 6.14 12.07 -3.01
C ILE A 60 5.91 13.13 -4.10
N ASP A 61 5.88 12.74 -5.38
CA ASP A 61 5.81 13.66 -6.52
C ASP A 61 4.38 14.13 -6.84
N LEU A 62 3.35 13.48 -6.27
CA LEU A 62 1.94 13.81 -6.45
C LEU A 62 1.57 15.13 -5.76
N ASN A 63 0.71 15.93 -6.39
CA ASN A 63 -0.01 16.98 -5.67
C ASN A 63 -1.15 16.38 -4.83
N ASP A 64 -1.81 17.20 -4.02
CA ASP A 64 -2.83 16.70 -3.09
C ASP A 64 -4.12 16.28 -3.79
N GLU A 65 -4.50 16.93 -4.89
CA GLU A 65 -5.67 16.57 -5.68
C GLU A 65 -5.50 15.23 -6.41
N GLU A 66 -4.33 14.99 -7.02
CA GLU A 66 -3.96 13.71 -7.63
C GLU A 66 -3.89 12.59 -6.59
N PHE A 67 -3.34 12.89 -5.41
CA PHE A 67 -3.23 11.93 -4.32
C PHE A 67 -4.61 11.55 -3.77
N ASP A 68 -5.48 12.52 -3.48
CA ASP A 68 -6.83 12.25 -2.99
C ASP A 68 -7.67 11.47 -4.02
N GLU A 69 -7.61 11.83 -5.31
CA GLU A 69 -8.27 11.03 -6.37
C GLU A 69 -7.73 9.59 -6.45
N LEU A 70 -6.42 9.39 -6.33
CA LEU A 70 -5.80 8.06 -6.36
C LEU A 70 -6.25 7.22 -5.16
N CYS A 71 -6.29 7.81 -3.96
CA CYS A 71 -6.75 7.16 -2.74
C CYS A 71 -8.24 6.79 -2.80
N ALA A 72 -9.08 7.69 -3.34
CA ALA A 72 -10.49 7.38 -3.61
C ALA A 72 -10.60 6.24 -4.63
N ALA A 73 -9.79 6.23 -5.68
CA ALA A 73 -9.83 5.19 -6.71
C ALA A 73 -9.51 3.80 -6.14
N ILE A 74 -8.49 3.67 -5.26
CA ILE A 74 -8.15 2.41 -4.59
C ILE A 74 -9.36 1.81 -3.85
N ARG A 75 -10.16 2.63 -3.19
CA ARG A 75 -11.39 2.20 -2.51
C ARG A 75 -12.48 1.77 -3.50
N LEU A 76 -12.64 2.52 -4.59
CA LEU A 76 -13.76 2.36 -5.51
C LEU A 76 -13.58 1.29 -6.60
N VAL A 77 -12.36 0.92 -7.02
CA VAL A 77 -12.19 -0.06 -8.13
C VAL A 77 -12.47 -1.51 -7.77
N GLN A 78 -12.55 -1.82 -6.48
CA GLN A 78 -12.72 -3.17 -5.96
C GLN A 78 -14.05 -3.80 -6.42
N ASN A 79 -13.98 -4.81 -7.29
CA ASN A 79 -15.13 -5.56 -7.84
C ASN A 79 -15.76 -6.52 -6.82
N ASP A 80 -16.73 -7.35 -7.21
CA ASP A 80 -17.46 -8.23 -6.29
C ASP A 80 -16.64 -9.38 -5.65
N ALA A 81 -15.30 -9.41 -5.82
CA ALA A 81 -14.43 -10.35 -5.13
C ALA A 81 -14.44 -10.16 -3.59
N PRO A 82 -14.24 -11.25 -2.81
CA PRO A 82 -14.31 -11.23 -1.35
C PRO A 82 -13.09 -10.63 -0.66
N ALA A 83 -11.95 -10.49 -1.36
CA ALA A 83 -10.71 -9.97 -0.81
C ALA A 83 -9.85 -9.32 -1.92
N PHE A 84 -8.86 -8.50 -1.53
CA PHE A 84 -7.93 -7.85 -2.44
C PHE A 84 -6.51 -7.77 -1.86
N ASN A 85 -5.49 -7.95 -2.68
CA ASN A 85 -4.17 -7.39 -2.39
C ASN A 85 -4.07 -6.01 -3.05
N ILE A 86 -3.75 -5.00 -2.26
CA ILE A 86 -3.46 -3.65 -2.74
C ILE A 86 -1.98 -3.39 -2.46
N ALA A 87 -1.20 -3.08 -3.49
CA ALA A 87 0.25 -2.99 -3.37
C ALA A 87 0.85 -1.86 -4.21
N MET A 88 1.86 -1.18 -3.68
CA MET A 88 2.69 -0.21 -4.40
C MET A 88 4.18 -0.49 -4.15
N LYS A 89 4.97 -0.21 -5.19
CA LYS A 89 6.43 -0.20 -5.15
C LYS A 89 6.87 1.24 -5.43
N ASP A 90 7.06 2.02 -4.37
CA ASP A 90 7.44 3.43 -4.49
C ASP A 90 8.96 3.55 -4.64
N GLY A 91 9.44 3.56 -5.89
CA GLY A 91 10.85 3.70 -6.24
C GLY A 91 11.55 2.38 -6.63
N SER A 92 12.65 2.51 -7.38
CA SER A 92 13.38 1.38 -7.97
C SER A 92 13.86 0.35 -6.93
N ALA A 93 14.35 0.78 -5.76
CA ALA A 93 14.78 -0.12 -4.68
C ALA A 93 13.63 -0.91 -4.01
N ALA A 94 12.38 -0.51 -4.22
CA ALA A 94 11.19 -1.28 -3.87
C ALA A 94 10.77 -2.29 -4.96
N GLY A 95 11.57 -2.41 -6.04
CA GLY A 95 11.29 -3.28 -7.17
C GLY A 95 10.36 -2.67 -8.22
N GLN A 96 10.14 -1.35 -8.21
CA GLN A 96 9.32 -0.66 -9.21
C GLN A 96 9.92 -0.87 -10.62
N PRO A 97 9.21 -1.49 -11.57
CA PRO A 97 9.78 -1.87 -12.88
C PRO A 97 9.83 -0.69 -13.86
N ILE A 98 9.13 0.41 -13.57
CA ILE A 98 8.93 1.53 -14.47
C ILE A 98 8.73 2.82 -13.66
N PRO A 99 9.35 3.96 -14.01
CA PRO A 99 9.32 5.18 -13.19
C PRO A 99 8.01 5.95 -13.38
N HIS A 100 6.89 5.32 -13.01
CA HIS A 100 5.56 5.92 -12.94
C HIS A 100 4.87 5.44 -11.67
N CYS A 101 4.29 6.35 -10.89
CA CYS A 101 3.60 6.06 -9.63
C CYS A 101 2.36 5.20 -9.90
N HIS A 102 2.24 4.03 -9.25
CA HIS A 102 1.06 3.19 -9.41
C HIS A 102 0.78 2.25 -8.24
N PHE A 103 -0.50 1.92 -8.08
CA PHE A 103 -0.98 0.85 -7.23
C PHE A 103 -1.50 -0.31 -8.07
N HIS A 104 -1.16 -1.52 -7.65
CA HIS A 104 -1.86 -2.74 -8.02
C HIS A 104 -3.09 -2.90 -7.12
N VAL A 105 -4.26 -3.15 -7.73
CA VAL A 105 -5.43 -3.66 -7.00
C VAL A 105 -5.81 -5.00 -7.60
N ILE A 106 -5.57 -6.07 -6.83
CA ILE A 106 -5.63 -7.45 -7.28
C ILE A 106 -6.78 -8.17 -6.56
N PRO A 107 -7.88 -8.52 -7.25
CA PRO A 107 -8.94 -9.34 -6.67
C PRO A 107 -8.40 -10.71 -6.23
N ARG A 108 -8.85 -11.17 -5.06
CA ARG A 108 -8.49 -12.47 -4.47
C ARG A 108 -9.73 -13.31 -4.18
N THR A 109 -9.61 -14.61 -4.39
CA THR A 109 -10.64 -15.62 -4.07
C THR A 109 -10.01 -16.83 -3.39
N PRO A 110 -10.73 -17.54 -2.49
CA PRO A 110 -10.17 -18.72 -1.81
C PRO A 110 -9.62 -19.75 -2.81
N GLY A 111 -8.33 -20.10 -2.66
CA GLY A 111 -7.66 -21.08 -3.53
C GLY A 111 -7.22 -20.57 -4.91
N ASP A 112 -7.16 -19.25 -5.13
CA ASP A 112 -6.65 -18.67 -6.38
C ASP A 112 -5.14 -18.87 -6.60
N LEU A 113 -4.37 -19.04 -5.53
CA LEU A 113 -2.93 -19.34 -5.52
C LEU A 113 -2.62 -20.52 -4.59
N PRO A 114 -1.58 -21.33 -4.88
CA PRO A 114 -1.16 -22.46 -4.03
C PRO A 114 -0.77 -22.04 -2.60
N ARG A 115 -0.01 -20.96 -2.44
CA ARG A 115 0.25 -20.27 -1.17
C ARG A 115 -0.25 -18.83 -1.28
N ASN A 116 -0.65 -18.22 -0.16
CA ASN A 116 -1.17 -16.85 -0.23
C ASN A 116 -0.10 -15.85 -0.68
N ASP A 117 1.12 -16.01 -0.16
CA ASP A 117 2.25 -15.10 -0.39
C ASP A 117 2.89 -15.24 -1.78
N ASP A 118 2.50 -16.23 -2.59
CA ASP A 118 2.91 -16.35 -4.00
C ASP A 118 2.56 -15.06 -4.78
N ILE A 119 1.57 -14.28 -4.32
CA ILE A 119 1.21 -12.99 -4.90
C ILE A 119 2.36 -11.97 -4.86
N TYR A 120 3.24 -12.04 -3.87
CA TYR A 120 4.39 -11.15 -3.77
C TYR A 120 5.52 -11.57 -4.73
N GLU A 121 5.72 -12.88 -4.94
CA GLU A 121 6.61 -13.40 -5.98
C GLU A 121 6.11 -12.98 -7.38
N MET A 122 4.79 -13.03 -7.62
CA MET A 122 4.15 -12.57 -8.84
C MET A 122 4.27 -11.05 -9.04
N LEU A 123 4.09 -10.25 -8.00
CA LEU A 123 4.31 -8.78 -8.01
C LEU A 123 5.78 -8.44 -8.26
N ASP A 124 6.71 -9.24 -7.76
CA ASP A 124 8.15 -9.12 -8.01
C ASP A 124 8.56 -9.50 -9.44
N ALA A 125 7.88 -10.49 -10.04
CA ALA A 125 8.02 -10.82 -11.46
C ALA A 125 7.22 -9.89 -12.40
N TRP A 126 6.39 -8.98 -11.89
CA TRP A 126 5.50 -8.17 -12.72
C TRP A 126 6.23 -7.05 -13.46
N ALA A 127 5.90 -6.91 -14.75
CA ALA A 127 6.11 -5.71 -15.53
C ALA A 127 5.03 -5.59 -16.62
N PRO A 128 4.80 -4.38 -17.15
CA PRO A 128 4.07 -4.23 -18.41
C PRO A 128 4.72 -5.02 -19.55
N LYS A 129 3.93 -5.41 -20.56
CA LYS A 129 4.45 -6.09 -21.75
C LYS A 129 5.61 -5.31 -22.38
N ASN A 130 6.66 -6.03 -22.78
CA ASN A 130 7.89 -5.49 -23.38
C ASN A 130 8.76 -4.62 -22.45
N VAL A 131 8.47 -4.58 -21.15
CA VAL A 131 9.36 -4.05 -20.12
C VAL A 131 9.93 -5.21 -19.32
N ALA A 132 11.24 -5.16 -19.01
CA ALA A 132 11.86 -6.15 -18.14
C ALA A 132 11.36 -5.97 -16.70
N ALA A 133 10.97 -7.06 -16.03
CA ALA A 133 10.72 -7.04 -14.61
C ALA A 133 11.98 -6.60 -13.84
N SER A 134 11.78 -5.91 -12.71
CA SER A 134 12.90 -5.60 -11.82
C SER A 134 13.54 -6.90 -11.35
N SER A 135 14.87 -6.92 -11.18
CA SER A 135 15.60 -8.00 -10.51
C SER A 135 15.60 -7.86 -8.99
N ILE A 136 15.18 -6.70 -8.47
CA ILE A 136 15.17 -6.40 -7.04
C ILE A 136 13.99 -7.14 -6.38
N ARG A 137 14.29 -7.89 -5.32
CA ARG A 137 13.33 -8.68 -4.54
C ARG A 137 13.31 -8.19 -3.10
N LEU A 138 12.16 -8.27 -2.44
CA LEU A 138 12.14 -8.28 -0.97
C LEU A 138 12.57 -9.68 -0.51
N GLN A 139 13.74 -9.79 0.12
CA GLN A 139 14.07 -11.00 0.85
C GLN A 139 13.18 -11.06 2.10
N VAL A 140 12.13 -11.88 2.03
CA VAL A 140 11.24 -12.21 3.15
C VAL A 140 11.89 -13.38 3.90
N PRO A 141 12.38 -13.21 5.15
CA PRO A 141 12.88 -14.33 5.92
C PRO A 141 11.73 -15.25 6.30
N GLU A 142 11.97 -16.57 6.40
CA GLU A 142 10.95 -17.51 6.84
C GLU A 142 10.40 -17.12 8.22
N ASP A 143 9.10 -17.27 8.43
CA ASP A 143 8.45 -16.92 9.70
C ASP A 143 9.00 -17.68 10.92
N SER A 144 9.55 -18.87 10.70
CA SER A 144 10.30 -19.69 11.67
C SER A 144 11.56 -18.98 12.19
N THR A 145 12.22 -18.17 11.35
CA THR A 145 13.50 -17.50 11.61
C THR A 145 13.35 -16.07 12.13
N ARG A 146 12.18 -15.46 11.96
CA ARG A 146 11.92 -14.08 12.40
C ARG A 146 11.61 -14.05 13.90
N GLU A 147 12.34 -13.24 14.66
CA GLU A 147 12.11 -13.05 16.09
C GLU A 147 10.97 -12.06 16.37
N THR A 148 10.24 -12.32 17.46
CA THR A 148 9.22 -11.41 17.98
C THR A 148 9.86 -10.42 18.94
N ARG A 149 9.74 -9.12 18.67
CA ARG A 149 10.31 -8.08 19.55
C ARG A 149 9.64 -8.06 20.92
N THR A 150 10.38 -7.65 21.95
CA THR A 150 9.80 -7.47 23.29
C THR A 150 8.94 -6.20 23.33
N PRO A 151 8.00 -6.08 24.29
CA PRO A 151 7.25 -4.85 24.49
C PRO A 151 8.15 -3.63 24.76
N VAL A 152 9.32 -3.84 25.38
CA VAL A 152 10.30 -2.78 25.67
C VAL A 152 10.96 -2.28 24.37
N ASP A 153 11.37 -3.19 23.47
CA ASP A 153 11.93 -2.80 22.17
C ASP A 153 10.93 -1.99 21.33
N MET A 154 9.66 -2.43 21.35
CA MET A 154 8.58 -1.74 20.66
C MET A 154 8.32 -0.35 21.24
N ALA A 155 8.29 -0.23 22.58
CA ALA A 155 8.10 1.03 23.27
C ALA A 155 9.26 2.02 23.00
N ASN A 156 10.50 1.53 22.96
CA ASN A 156 11.67 2.34 22.65
C ASN A 156 11.62 2.86 21.19
N GLU A 157 11.32 2.00 20.22
CA GLU A 157 11.21 2.38 18.80
C GLU A 157 10.06 3.40 18.59
N ALA A 158 8.89 3.15 19.16
CA ALA A 158 7.74 4.05 19.04
C ALA A 158 7.98 5.39 19.73
N THR A 159 8.62 5.40 20.92
CA THR A 159 9.00 6.64 21.62
C THR A 159 10.00 7.47 20.80
N MET A 160 10.98 6.81 20.17
CA MET A 160 11.93 7.47 19.27
C MET A 160 11.20 8.10 18.08
N TYR A 161 10.32 7.35 17.40
CA TYR A 161 9.56 7.89 16.27
C TYR A 161 8.63 9.05 16.67
N ALA A 162 7.89 8.92 17.77
CA ALA A 162 7.02 9.97 18.31
C ALA A 162 7.81 11.27 18.58
N THR A 163 9.00 11.13 19.19
CA THR A 163 9.90 12.26 19.45
C THR A 163 10.37 12.92 18.15
N LEU A 164 10.72 12.15 17.12
CA LEU A 164 11.17 12.66 15.82
C LEU A 164 10.03 13.27 14.97
N LEU A 165 8.78 12.93 15.27
CA LEU A 165 7.57 13.48 14.64
C LEU A 165 6.95 14.66 15.43
N ASP A 166 7.55 15.04 16.57
CA ASP A 166 6.98 15.97 17.56
C ASP A 166 5.52 15.62 17.94
N TRP A 167 5.23 14.33 18.05
CA TRP A 167 3.92 13.80 18.41
C TRP A 167 3.89 13.29 19.84
N LYS A 168 2.76 13.49 20.52
CA LYS A 168 2.46 12.94 21.84
C LYS A 168 1.03 12.40 21.85
N PRO A 169 0.76 11.26 22.51
CA PRO A 169 -0.61 10.80 22.70
C PRO A 169 -1.39 11.79 23.56
N THR A 170 -2.69 11.93 23.30
CA THR A 170 -3.58 12.64 24.22
C THR A 170 -4.01 11.71 25.37
N ASP A 171 -4.28 12.30 26.54
CA ASP A 171 -4.66 11.54 27.73
C ASP A 171 -5.92 10.69 27.48
N ASN A 172 -5.88 9.42 27.90
CA ASN A 172 -6.95 8.43 27.79
C ASN A 172 -7.27 7.91 26.37
N GLU A 173 -6.46 8.19 25.35
CA GLU A 173 -6.61 7.53 24.05
C GLU A 173 -6.47 6.00 24.14
N GLN A 174 -7.29 5.30 23.35
CA GLN A 174 -7.27 3.84 23.26
C GLN A 174 -7.09 3.40 21.81
N PHE A 175 -6.29 2.35 21.62
CA PHE A 175 -5.89 1.82 20.32
C PHE A 175 -6.24 0.34 20.24
N PHE A 176 -6.75 -0.10 19.08
CA PHE A 176 -7.26 -1.45 18.88
C PHE A 176 -6.93 -1.97 17.49
N PHE A 177 -6.10 -3.00 17.39
CA PHE A 177 -5.86 -3.70 16.13
C PHE A 177 -6.82 -4.89 16.06
N GLY A 178 -7.97 -4.69 15.42
CA GLY A 178 -9.09 -5.62 15.50
C GLY A 178 -9.54 -5.84 16.95
N LYS A 179 -9.54 -7.10 17.41
CA LYS A 179 -9.89 -7.44 18.80
C LYS A 179 -8.77 -7.18 19.83
N PHE A 180 -7.55 -6.85 19.37
CA PHE A 180 -6.39 -6.71 20.25
C PHE A 180 -6.27 -5.27 20.73
N LYS A 181 -6.41 -5.03 22.03
CA LYS A 181 -6.05 -3.74 22.63
C LYS A 181 -4.54 -3.55 22.49
N ILE A 182 -4.14 -2.42 21.92
CA ILE A 182 -2.74 -2.03 21.73
C ILE A 182 -2.32 -1.13 22.89
N ASP A 183 -1.11 -1.36 23.40
CA ASP A 183 -0.51 -0.49 24.41
C ASP A 183 -0.10 0.85 23.76
N SER A 184 -0.43 1.98 24.39
CA SER A 184 -0.15 3.30 23.82
C SER A 184 1.34 3.56 23.62
N SER A 185 2.22 2.87 24.37
CA SER A 185 3.67 2.94 24.15
C SER A 185 4.11 2.37 22.80
N GLN A 186 3.28 1.60 22.09
CA GLN A 186 3.59 1.03 20.77
C GLN A 186 3.11 1.90 19.60
N VAL A 187 2.36 2.97 19.90
CA VAL A 187 1.85 3.95 18.94
C VAL A 187 2.77 5.15 18.91
N PHE A 188 3.09 5.65 17.71
CA PHE A 188 4.07 6.71 17.53
C PHE A 188 3.57 7.94 16.77
N TYR A 189 2.38 7.86 16.18
CA TYR A 189 1.70 8.97 15.54
C TYR A 189 0.20 8.67 15.46
N ALA A 190 -0.64 9.70 15.57
CA ALA A 190 -2.06 9.56 15.34
C ALA A 190 -2.72 10.87 14.87
N THR A 191 -3.76 10.69 14.06
CA THR A 191 -4.72 11.71 13.64
C THR A 191 -6.07 11.46 14.36
N PRO A 192 -7.13 12.25 14.12
CA PRO A 192 -8.46 11.96 14.64
C PRO A 192 -9.09 10.64 14.12
N LEU A 193 -8.66 10.10 12.97
CA LEU A 193 -9.27 8.92 12.34
C LEU A 193 -8.31 7.74 12.12
N THR A 194 -7.00 7.94 12.25
CA THR A 194 -5.93 6.96 11.97
C THR A 194 -4.86 7.02 13.06
N TYR A 195 -4.15 5.91 13.27
CA TYR A 195 -2.95 5.86 14.10
C TYR A 195 -1.92 4.90 13.51
N THR A 196 -0.67 5.00 13.98
CA THR A 196 0.45 4.18 13.50
C THR A 196 0.94 3.24 14.58
N LEU A 197 1.40 2.05 14.17
CA LEU A 197 1.85 1.02 15.09
C LEU A 197 3.20 0.44 14.64
N VAL A 198 4.14 0.40 15.59
CA VAL A 198 5.39 -0.35 15.48
C VAL A 198 5.06 -1.85 15.33
N ASN A 199 5.51 -2.49 14.24
CA ASN A 199 4.91 -3.73 13.69
C ASN A 199 5.00 -5.05 14.51
N LEU A 200 5.49 -5.05 15.75
CA LEU A 200 5.81 -6.25 16.56
C LEU A 200 6.87 -7.18 15.93
N LYS A 201 6.54 -7.93 14.86
CA LYS A 201 7.40 -8.89 14.16
C LYS A 201 7.75 -8.37 12.75
N PRO A 202 8.73 -7.44 12.60
CA PRO A 202 9.03 -6.76 11.34
C PRO A 202 9.60 -7.70 10.27
N LEU A 203 9.49 -7.28 8.99
CA LEU A 203 10.12 -7.95 7.84
C LEU A 203 11.45 -7.30 7.46
N VAL A 204 11.55 -5.99 7.66
CA VAL A 204 12.75 -5.16 7.53
C VAL A 204 12.78 -4.16 8.69
N PRO A 205 13.95 -3.63 9.09
CA PRO A 205 14.02 -2.48 9.99
C PRO A 205 13.14 -1.33 9.47
N GLY A 206 12.38 -0.69 10.35
CA GLY A 206 11.43 0.36 9.95
C GLY A 206 10.11 -0.12 9.36
N HIS A 207 9.83 -1.43 9.36
CA HIS A 207 8.49 -1.94 9.03
C HIS A 207 7.47 -1.45 10.08
N VAL A 208 6.50 -0.65 9.65
CA VAL A 208 5.43 -0.08 10.48
C VAL A 208 4.06 -0.31 9.85
N LEU A 209 3.01 -0.17 10.67
CA LEU A 209 1.61 -0.25 10.26
C LEU A 209 0.92 1.12 10.38
N VAL A 210 -0.02 1.39 9.48
CA VAL A 210 -0.94 2.53 9.55
C VAL A 210 -2.37 2.01 9.53
N ILE A 211 -3.18 2.38 10.54
CA ILE A 211 -4.41 1.67 10.93
C ILE A 211 -5.52 2.69 11.22
N PRO A 212 -6.73 2.57 10.64
CA PRO A 212 -7.86 3.44 10.97
C PRO A 212 -8.37 3.13 12.39
N ARG A 213 -8.85 4.13 13.13
CA ARG A 213 -9.38 3.96 14.49
C ARG A 213 -10.66 3.11 14.52
N ARG A 214 -11.52 3.24 13.51
CA ARG A 214 -12.72 2.39 13.40
C ARG A 214 -12.33 1.01 12.85
N ILE A 215 -12.66 -0.02 13.60
CA ILE A 215 -12.39 -1.41 13.22
C ILE A 215 -13.30 -1.81 12.04
N VAL A 216 -12.71 -1.87 10.85
CA VAL A 216 -13.32 -2.43 9.63
C VAL A 216 -12.37 -3.43 9.00
N SER A 217 -12.87 -4.57 8.54
CA SER A 217 -12.04 -5.64 7.98
C SER A 217 -11.60 -5.42 6.52
N ASN A 218 -12.19 -4.45 5.81
CA ASN A 218 -11.87 -4.19 4.41
C ASN A 218 -11.93 -2.71 4.03
N VAL A 219 -11.10 -2.30 3.06
CA VAL A 219 -10.94 -0.91 2.60
C VAL A 219 -12.25 -0.33 2.07
N ARG A 220 -13.09 -1.13 1.40
CA ARG A 220 -14.41 -0.68 0.92
C ARG A 220 -15.38 -0.26 2.03
N SER A 221 -15.17 -0.73 3.26
CA SER A 221 -15.97 -0.37 4.45
C SER A 221 -15.51 0.92 5.13
N LEU A 222 -14.43 1.56 4.67
CA LEU A 222 -14.04 2.91 5.08
C LEU A 222 -15.00 3.96 4.49
N THR A 223 -15.30 4.98 5.29
CA THR A 223 -15.87 6.24 4.79
C THR A 223 -14.82 7.00 3.97
N ASP A 224 -15.25 7.97 3.16
CA ASP A 224 -14.31 8.80 2.39
C ASP A 224 -13.33 9.57 3.28
N ALA A 225 -13.81 10.09 4.42
CA ALA A 225 -12.98 10.79 5.40
C ALA A 225 -11.89 9.88 6.00
N GLU A 226 -12.25 8.66 6.41
CA GLU A 226 -11.27 7.70 6.94
C GLU A 226 -10.30 7.21 5.85
N ASN A 227 -10.77 7.00 4.62
CA ASN A 227 -9.90 6.59 3.51
C ASN A 227 -8.87 7.67 3.18
N HIS A 228 -9.28 8.94 3.09
CA HIS A 228 -8.36 10.05 2.83
C HIS A 228 -7.39 10.25 3.99
N ASP A 229 -7.87 10.22 5.24
CA ASP A 229 -7.01 10.37 6.41
C ASP A 229 -6.00 9.21 6.56
N LEU A 230 -6.45 7.96 6.35
CA LEU A 230 -5.60 6.77 6.36
C LEU A 230 -4.45 6.87 5.35
N TRP A 231 -4.75 7.20 4.10
CA TRP A 231 -3.72 7.33 3.07
C TRP A 231 -2.84 8.57 3.25
N ARG A 232 -3.40 9.72 3.66
CA ARG A 232 -2.59 10.92 3.97
C ARG A 232 -1.63 10.65 5.12
N CYS A 233 -2.06 9.93 6.15
CA CYS A 233 -1.21 9.42 7.22
C CYS A 233 -0.14 8.48 6.65
N ALA A 234 -0.49 7.50 5.80
CA ALA A 234 0.49 6.60 5.19
C ALA A 234 1.56 7.34 4.37
N ARG A 235 1.18 8.34 3.55
CA ARG A 235 2.11 9.19 2.78
C ARG A 235 3.01 10.04 3.70
N HIS A 236 2.51 10.50 4.84
CA HIS A 236 3.33 11.21 5.83
C HIS A 236 4.37 10.28 6.49
N ILE A 237 3.93 9.09 6.88
CA ILE A 237 4.75 8.12 7.63
C ILE A 237 5.76 7.41 6.73
N GLU A 238 5.42 7.14 5.47
CA GLU A 238 6.37 6.71 4.43
C GLU A 238 7.55 7.68 4.33
N ARG A 239 7.27 8.98 4.13
CA ARG A 239 8.31 10.03 4.03
C ARG A 239 9.18 10.08 5.28
N PHE A 240 8.58 9.95 6.46
CA PHE A 240 9.29 9.88 7.74
C PHE A 240 10.22 8.67 7.84
N ILE A 241 9.68 7.46 7.60
CA ILE A 241 10.42 6.19 7.70
C ILE A 241 11.55 6.12 6.66
N ILE A 242 11.29 6.53 5.41
CA ILE A 242 12.32 6.61 4.35
C ILE A 242 13.48 7.51 4.81
N LYS A 243 13.16 8.71 5.32
CA LYS A 243 14.18 9.67 5.81
C LYS A 243 14.95 9.12 7.01
N HIS A 244 14.27 8.54 8.00
CA HIS A 244 14.90 8.04 9.22
C HIS A 244 15.87 6.88 8.94
N TYR A 245 15.47 5.92 8.11
CA TYR A 245 16.30 4.77 7.74
C TYR A 245 17.31 5.03 6.61
N SER A 246 17.39 6.26 6.10
CA SER A 246 18.19 6.61 4.91
C SER A 246 17.90 5.69 3.71
N ALA A 247 16.65 5.26 3.58
CA ALA A 247 16.17 4.45 2.48
C ALA A 247 15.94 5.32 1.24
N SER A 248 15.76 4.68 0.07
CA SER A 248 15.51 5.38 -1.19
C SER A 248 14.13 5.08 -1.80
N ALA A 249 13.44 4.06 -1.28
CA ALA A 249 12.15 3.57 -1.76
C ALA A 249 11.33 2.96 -0.60
N ALA A 250 10.07 2.63 -0.85
CA ALA A 250 9.24 1.85 0.07
C ALA A 250 8.29 0.89 -0.68
N ASN A 251 7.95 -0.23 -0.04
CA ASN A 251 6.80 -1.03 -0.42
C ASN A 251 5.62 -0.66 0.49
N LEU A 252 4.46 -0.40 -0.09
CA LEU A 252 3.20 -0.25 0.64
C LEU A 252 2.30 -1.44 0.28
N ALA A 253 1.70 -2.08 1.28
CA ALA A 253 0.84 -3.25 1.05
C ALA A 253 -0.36 -3.29 2.01
N ILE A 254 -1.51 -3.72 1.48
CA ILE A 254 -2.71 -4.09 2.25
C ILE A 254 -3.10 -5.51 1.84
N GLN A 255 -3.32 -6.35 2.85
CA GLN A 255 -4.01 -7.63 2.72
C GLN A 255 -5.47 -7.39 3.12
N ASP A 256 -6.35 -7.21 2.15
CA ASP A 256 -7.73 -6.79 2.37
C ASP A 256 -8.66 -8.00 2.36
N GLY A 257 -8.92 -8.59 3.52
CA GLY A 257 -9.71 -9.82 3.69
C GLY A 257 -8.90 -11.12 3.62
N VAL A 258 -9.49 -12.20 4.15
CA VAL A 258 -8.78 -13.47 4.45
C VAL A 258 -8.12 -14.11 3.23
N ALA A 259 -8.77 -14.11 2.06
CA ALA A 259 -8.18 -14.69 0.85
C ALA A 259 -6.99 -13.88 0.29
N ALA A 260 -6.74 -12.66 0.79
CA ALA A 260 -5.56 -11.85 0.49
C ALA A 260 -4.43 -11.97 1.54
N GLY A 261 -4.57 -12.86 2.52
CA GLY A 261 -3.58 -13.11 3.58
C GLY A 261 -3.91 -12.46 4.94
N GLN A 262 -4.99 -11.68 5.02
CA GLN A 262 -5.31 -10.87 6.20
C GLN A 262 -5.47 -11.72 7.47
N SER A 263 -4.52 -11.58 8.41
CA SER A 263 -4.48 -12.32 9.68
C SER A 263 -5.29 -11.64 10.80
N VAL A 264 -5.31 -10.31 10.84
CA VAL A 264 -6.13 -9.51 11.76
C VAL A 264 -7.23 -8.82 10.94
N PRO A 265 -8.54 -9.02 11.25
CA PRO A 265 -9.65 -8.52 10.46
C PRO A 265 -9.90 -7.02 10.70
N HIS A 266 -8.90 -6.20 10.40
CA HIS A 266 -8.88 -4.75 10.48
C HIS A 266 -7.96 -4.23 9.38
N VAL A 267 -8.40 -3.28 8.56
CA VAL A 267 -7.55 -2.64 7.53
C VAL A 267 -6.26 -2.13 8.15
N HIS A 268 -5.13 -2.43 7.53
CA HIS A 268 -3.83 -1.87 7.89
C HIS A 268 -2.95 -1.76 6.65
N ILE A 269 -2.25 -0.64 6.52
CA ILE A 269 -1.23 -0.43 5.50
C ILE A 269 0.12 -0.79 6.13
N HIS A 270 0.79 -1.79 5.56
CA HIS A 270 2.21 -2.04 5.81
C HIS A 270 3.05 -1.03 5.05
N ILE A 271 4.02 -0.41 5.72
CA ILE A 271 5.07 0.40 5.09
C ILE A 271 6.40 -0.27 5.37
N LEU A 272 7.11 -0.68 4.31
CA LEU A 272 8.41 -1.34 4.39
C LEU A 272 9.46 -0.47 3.67
N PRO A 273 10.39 0.18 4.38
CA PRO A 273 11.46 0.94 3.72
C PRO A 273 12.41 0.03 2.94
N ARG A 274 12.97 0.58 1.87
CA ARG A 274 13.82 -0.12 0.92
C ARG A 274 15.01 0.74 0.55
N SER A 275 16.19 0.31 0.97
CA SER A 275 17.45 0.90 0.53
C SER A 275 17.91 0.21 -0.75
N SER A 276 18.59 0.95 -1.63
CA SER A 276 19.43 0.34 -2.65
C SER A 276 20.44 -0.57 -1.95
N ILE A 277 20.60 -1.81 -2.46
CA ILE A 277 21.69 -2.69 -2.00
C ILE A 277 23.00 -1.92 -2.22
N SER A 278 23.71 -1.59 -1.15
CA SER A 278 25.07 -1.11 -1.26
C SER A 278 25.89 -2.23 -1.91
N SER A 279 26.51 -1.94 -3.06
CA SER A 279 27.56 -2.80 -3.60
C SER A 279 28.75 -2.77 -2.64
N SER A 280 28.76 -3.73 -1.71
CA SER A 280 29.85 -4.03 -0.79
C SER A 280 31.00 -4.70 -1.51
#